data_AF-A0A8W8KSF2-F1
#
_entry.id   AF-A0A8W8KSF2-F1
#
_cell.length_a   1.000
_cell.length_b   1.000
_cell.length_c   1.000
_cell.angle_alpha   90.00
_cell.angle_beta   90.00
_cell.angle_gamma   90.00
#
_symmetry.space_group_name_H-M   'P 1'
#
loop_
_entity.id
_entity.type
_entity.pdbx_description
1 polymer ?
#
loop_
_entity_poly.entity_id
_entity_poly.type
_entity_poly.pdbx_seq_one_letter_code
_entity_poly.pdbx_strand_id
1 'polypeptide(L)'
;MLSGLAVPTIVRFLITPYLHPANLSEEAFNTAHCRTRNAVERVFGWWKRRFHVLHSEIKIKPAKVCKIIGACAILHNIAISLKEKMDDEDEEDVNAAVHLAYRGPEDGRAIRNFITRTYF
;
A
#
# COMPACT_ATOMS: atom_id res chain seq x y z
N MET A 1 21.55 -12.25 -19.69
CA MET A 1 21.15 -13.61 -19.27
C MET A 1 20.81 -13.61 -17.79
N LEU A 2 19.54 -13.38 -17.45
CA LEU A 2 18.93 -13.82 -16.19
C LEU A 2 17.61 -14.50 -16.54
N SER A 3 17.74 -15.65 -17.18
CA SER A 3 16.67 -16.63 -17.33
C SER A 3 16.58 -17.43 -16.04
N GLY A 4 15.47 -17.33 -15.30
CA GLY A 4 15.08 -18.40 -14.37
C GLY A 4 14.92 -18.08 -12.89
N LEU A 5 14.85 -16.81 -12.45
CA LEU A 5 14.28 -16.54 -11.13
C LEU A 5 12.76 -16.62 -11.26
N ALA A 6 12.17 -17.66 -10.64
CA ALA A 6 10.74 -17.75 -10.41
C ALA A 6 10.23 -16.37 -9.98
N VAL A 7 9.44 -15.73 -10.84
CA VAL A 7 8.76 -14.49 -10.49
C VAL A 7 7.93 -14.86 -9.26
N PRO A 8 8.22 -14.32 -8.06
CA PRO A 8 7.54 -14.75 -6.86
C PRO A 8 6.03 -14.63 -7.12
N THR A 9 5.24 -15.67 -6.80
CA THR A 9 3.82 -15.78 -7.17
C THR A 9 3.01 -14.51 -6.85
N ILE A 10 3.44 -13.76 -5.82
CA ILE A 10 2.83 -12.52 -5.35
C ILE A 10 3.05 -11.34 -6.32
N VAL A 11 4.19 -11.26 -7.02
CA VAL A 11 4.54 -10.15 -7.92
C VAL A 11 3.53 -10.00 -9.06
N ARG A 12 2.91 -11.10 -9.48
CA ARG A 12 1.84 -11.08 -10.49
C ARG A 12 0.66 -10.21 -10.09
N PHE A 13 0.36 -10.13 -8.80
CA PHE A 13 -0.80 -9.41 -8.27
C PHE A 13 -0.47 -7.98 -7.83
N LEU A 14 0.82 -7.61 -7.79
CA LEU A 14 1.25 -6.28 -7.40
C LEU A 14 1.13 -5.28 -8.56
N ILE A 15 0.52 -4.14 -8.30
CA ILE A 15 0.57 -2.98 -9.19
C ILE A 15 1.99 -2.41 -9.10
N THR A 16 2.73 -2.46 -10.21
CA THR A 16 4.12 -1.97 -10.29
C THR A 16 4.20 -0.74 -11.19
N PRO A 17 5.07 0.25 -10.90
CA PRO A 17 5.25 1.40 -11.78
C PRO A 17 5.68 0.99 -13.21
N TYR A 18 5.48 1.88 -14.18
CA TYR A 18 6.09 1.75 -15.51
C TYR A 18 7.59 1.98 -15.38
N LEU A 19 8.39 0.98 -15.78
CA LEU A 19 9.85 1.08 -15.75
C LEU A 19 10.37 2.10 -16.77
N HIS A 20 9.73 2.16 -17.93
CA HIS A 20 10.01 3.09 -19.02
C HIS A 20 8.68 3.71 -19.46
N PRO A 21 8.21 4.79 -18.79
CA PRO A 21 6.97 5.45 -19.18
C PRO A 21 7.11 6.04 -20.59
N ALA A 22 6.12 5.79 -21.43
CA ALA A 22 6.13 6.22 -22.84
C ALA A 22 5.31 7.50 -23.11
N ASN A 23 4.49 7.92 -22.15
CA ASN A 23 3.59 9.07 -22.29
C ASN A 23 3.33 9.74 -20.92
N LEU A 24 2.75 10.94 -20.98
CA LEU A 24 2.46 11.76 -19.78
C LEU A 24 1.50 11.06 -18.80
N SER A 25 0.55 10.27 -19.28
CA SER A 25 -0.38 9.52 -18.41
C SER A 25 0.34 8.44 -17.60
N GLU A 26 1.32 7.76 -18.18
CA GLU A 26 2.16 6.78 -17.46
C GLU A 26 3.09 7.45 -16.43
N GLU A 27 3.63 8.64 -16.74
CA GLU A 27 4.41 9.44 -15.79
C GLU A 27 3.55 9.96 -14.62
N ALA A 28 2.34 10.44 -14.92
CA ALA A 28 1.39 10.90 -13.92
C ALA A 28 0.94 9.73 -13.03
N PHE A 29 0.70 8.55 -13.62
CA PHE A 29 0.43 7.33 -12.86
C PHE A 29 1.58 6.99 -11.92
N ASN A 30 2.83 6.98 -12.40
CA ASN A 30 4.00 6.67 -11.56
C ASN A 30 4.13 7.66 -10.39
N THR A 31 3.87 8.94 -10.64
CA THR A 31 3.87 9.99 -9.60
C THR A 31 2.81 9.72 -8.54
N ALA A 32 1.57 9.45 -8.96
CA ALA A 32 0.47 9.12 -8.04
C ALA A 32 0.76 7.82 -7.27
N HIS A 33 1.23 6.78 -7.95
CA HIS A 33 1.60 5.50 -7.33
C HIS A 33 2.71 5.67 -6.28
N CYS A 34 3.71 6.51 -6.55
CA CYS A 34 4.76 6.85 -5.58
C CYS A 34 4.16 7.52 -4.34
N ARG A 35 3.28 8.52 -4.52
CA ARG A 35 2.59 9.20 -3.40
C ARG A 35 1.77 8.22 -2.56
N THR A 36 0.99 7.34 -3.21
CA THR A 36 0.22 6.30 -2.51
C THR A 36 1.12 5.36 -1.71
N ARG A 37 2.25 4.92 -2.29
CA ARG A 37 3.20 4.05 -1.58
C ARG A 37 3.81 4.76 -0.37
N ASN A 38 4.18 6.03 -0.51
CA ASN A 38 4.72 6.84 0.59
C ASN A 38 3.71 6.95 1.75
N ALA A 39 2.42 7.17 1.45
CA ALA A 39 1.36 7.19 2.46
C ALA A 39 1.26 5.85 3.22
N VAL A 40 1.28 4.72 2.51
CA VAL A 40 1.26 3.38 3.14
C VAL A 40 2.50 3.12 3.99
N GLU A 41 3.68 3.48 3.50
CA GLU A 41 4.94 3.34 4.24
C GLU A 41 4.98 4.18 5.51
N ARG A 42 4.43 5.41 5.45
CA ARG A 42 4.26 6.28 6.62
C ARG A 42 3.36 5.63 7.67
N VAL A 43 2.21 5.06 7.27
CA VAL A 43 1.32 4.33 8.19
C VAL A 43 2.05 3.16 8.88
N PHE A 44 2.87 2.40 8.15
CA PHE A 44 3.68 1.36 8.77
C PHE A 44 4.74 1.91 9.72
N GLY A 45 5.35 3.05 9.40
CA GLY A 45 6.23 3.78 10.32
C GLY A 45 5.54 4.19 11.61
N TRP A 46 4.31 4.69 11.53
CA TRP A 46 3.48 5.03 12.67
C TRP A 46 3.16 3.81 13.54
N TRP A 47 2.76 2.71 12.91
CA TRP A 47 2.43 1.48 13.62
C TRP A 47 3.63 0.89 14.36
N LYS A 48 4.82 0.91 13.76
CA LYS A 48 6.05 0.42 14.41
C LYS A 48 6.47 1.27 15.61
N ARG A 49 6.23 2.59 15.56
CA ARG A 49 6.50 3.49 16.69
C ARG A 49 5.49 3.32 17.82
N ARG A 50 4.20 3.24 17.50
CA ARG A 50 3.13 3.10 18.50
C ARG A 50 3.07 1.71 19.12
N PHE A 51 3.28 0.67 18.32
CA PHE A 51 3.19 -0.72 18.76
C PHE A 51 4.56 -1.38 18.69
N HIS A 52 5.28 -1.40 19.82
CA HIS A 52 6.63 -1.96 19.92
C HIS A 52 6.72 -3.43 19.44
N VAL A 53 5.62 -4.18 19.52
CA VAL A 53 5.53 -5.55 18.98
C VAL A 53 5.79 -5.64 17.46
N LEU A 54 5.62 -4.54 16.73
CA LEU A 54 5.86 -4.44 15.28
C LEU A 54 7.25 -3.89 14.95
N HIS A 55 8.00 -3.42 15.95
CA HIS A 55 9.30 -2.80 15.76
C HIS A 55 10.41 -3.84 15.47
N SER A 56 10.25 -5.06 15.96
CA SER A 56 11.25 -6.14 15.87
C SER A 56 10.69 -7.40 15.22
N GLU A 57 11.57 -8.37 14.97
CA GLU A 57 11.19 -9.68 14.42
C GLU A 57 10.20 -10.41 15.34
N ILE A 58 9.06 -10.80 14.78
CA ILE A 58 8.01 -11.50 15.52
C ILE A 58 8.21 -13.01 15.40
N LYS A 59 8.75 -13.63 16.45
CA LYS A 59 8.96 -15.10 16.54
C LYS A 59 7.72 -15.84 17.03
N ILE A 60 6.57 -15.58 16.40
CA ILE A 60 5.26 -16.14 16.76
C ILE A 60 4.64 -16.80 15.52
N LYS A 61 3.84 -17.85 15.71
CA LYS A 61 3.09 -18.50 14.62
C LYS A 61 2.28 -17.48 13.79
N PRO A 62 2.29 -17.54 12.44
CA PRO A 62 1.62 -16.57 11.57
C PRO A 62 0.16 -16.30 11.93
N ALA A 63 -0.60 -17.34 12.27
CA ALA A 63 -2.00 -17.21 12.67
C ALA A 63 -2.21 -16.28 13.88
N LYS A 64 -1.27 -16.25 14.84
CA LYS A 64 -1.32 -15.34 15.99
C LYS A 64 -0.81 -13.95 15.61
N VAL A 65 0.17 -13.86 14.69
CA VAL A 65 0.62 -12.56 14.14
C VAL A 65 -0.52 -11.83 13.45
N CYS A 66 -1.33 -12.52 12.63
CA CYS A 66 -2.50 -11.92 11.99
C CYS A 66 -3.48 -11.31 13.00
N LYS A 67 -3.69 -11.97 14.15
CA LYS A 67 -4.53 -11.44 15.24
C LYS A 67 -3.92 -10.20 15.89
N ILE A 68 -2.59 -10.18 16.09
CA ILE A 68 -1.87 -9.02 16.62
C ILE A 68 -2.00 -7.84 15.66
N ILE A 69 -1.78 -8.05 14.36
CA ILE A 69 -1.94 -7.01 13.33
C ILE A 69 -3.37 -6.45 13.33
N GLY A 70 -4.39 -7.32 13.40
CA GLY A 70 -5.79 -6.89 13.50
C GLY A 70 -6.08 -6.07 14.77
N ALA A 71 -5.54 -6.48 15.93
CA ALA A 71 -5.67 -5.73 17.17
C ALA A 71 -4.98 -4.35 17.10
N CYS A 72 -3.78 -4.28 16.52
CA CYS A 72 -3.10 -3.00 16.26
C CYS A 72 -3.93 -2.08 15.38
N ALA A 73 -4.60 -2.61 14.34
CA ALA A 73 -5.50 -1.83 13.48
C ALA A 73 -6.65 -1.20 14.27
N ILE A 74 -7.33 -2.01 15.07
CA ILE A 74 -8.47 -1.57 15.88
C ILE A 74 -8.03 -0.50 16.88
N LEU A 75 -6.94 -0.75 17.61
CA LEU A 75 -6.40 0.21 18.58
C LEU A 75 -5.94 1.51 17.92
N HIS A 76 -5.35 1.44 16.72
CA HIS A 76 -4.96 2.61 15.96
C HIS A 76 -6.17 3.48 15.56
N ASN A 77 -7.25 2.85 15.09
CA ASN A 77 -8.48 3.56 14.73
C ASN A 77 -9.14 4.22 15.95
N ILE A 78 -9.09 3.56 17.12
CA ILE A 78 -9.55 4.14 18.39
C ILE A 78 -8.71 5.36 18.75
N ALA A 79 -7.38 5.27 18.67
CA ALA A 79 -6.47 6.39 18.94
C ALA A 79 -6.73 7.59 18.02
N ILE A 80 -6.98 7.36 16.72
CA ILE A 80 -7.38 8.40 15.77
C ILE A 80 -8.71 9.05 16.20
N SER A 81 -9.70 8.23 16.57
CA SER A 81 -11.02 8.73 17.00
C SER A 81 -10.93 9.58 18.28
N LEU A 82 -10.00 9.24 19.17
CA LEU A 82 -9.70 9.98 20.39
C LEU A 82 -8.81 11.21 20.14
N LYS A 83 -8.37 11.46 18.90
CA LYS A 83 -7.42 12.51 18.51
C LYS A 83 -6.13 12.46 19.33
N GLU A 84 -5.67 11.25 19.65
CA GLU A 84 -4.37 11.10 20.30
C GLU A 84 -3.27 11.62 19.40
N LYS A 85 -2.43 12.51 19.94
CA LYS A 85 -1.30 13.07 19.20
C LYS A 85 -0.41 11.94 18.69
N MET A 86 -0.12 12.01 17.40
CA MET A 86 0.93 11.24 16.75
C MET A 86 2.07 12.19 16.50
N ASP A 87 3.30 11.78 16.83
CA ASP A 87 4.45 12.69 16.89
C ASP A 87 4.92 13.29 15.54
N ASP A 88 4.14 13.16 14.46
CA ASP A 88 4.39 13.91 13.23
C ASP A 88 3.04 14.39 12.67
N GLU A 89 2.81 15.70 12.77
CA GLU A 89 1.69 16.39 12.12
C GLU A 89 1.89 16.35 10.61
N ASP A 90 0.88 15.85 9.88
CA ASP A 90 0.46 16.27 8.54
C ASP A 90 -0.73 15.38 8.13
N GLU A 91 -1.95 15.92 8.23
CA GLU A 91 -3.17 15.31 7.71
C GLU A 91 -3.16 15.38 6.18
N GLU A 92 -3.02 14.24 5.50
CA GLU A 92 -3.42 14.15 4.10
C GLU A 92 -4.88 13.68 4.02
N ASP A 93 -5.74 14.58 3.55
CA ASP A 93 -7.14 14.33 3.26
C ASP A 93 -7.27 13.32 2.11
N VAL A 94 -7.82 12.15 2.42
CA VAL A 94 -8.01 11.07 1.45
C VAL A 94 -9.32 11.33 0.72
N ASN A 95 -9.24 12.07 -0.40
CA ASN A 95 -10.41 12.34 -1.23
C ASN A 95 -11.03 11.03 -1.75
N ALA A 96 -12.28 10.77 -1.38
CA ALA A 96 -13.01 9.57 -1.75
C ALA A 96 -13.49 9.65 -3.21
N ALA A 97 -12.59 9.33 -4.15
CA ALA A 97 -12.93 9.23 -5.56
C ALA A 97 -13.93 8.08 -5.82
N VAL A 98 -14.85 8.30 -6.76
CA VAL A 98 -15.83 7.29 -7.22
C VAL A 98 -15.08 6.12 -7.86
N HIS A 99 -15.26 4.93 -7.29
CA HIS A 99 -14.52 3.74 -7.69
C HIS A 99 -15.20 3.05 -8.88
N LEU A 100 -14.68 3.23 -10.10
CA LEU A 100 -15.05 2.34 -11.20
C LEU A 100 -14.48 0.94 -10.90
N ALA A 101 -15.36 -0.08 -10.93
CA ALA A 101 -14.97 -1.46 -10.63
C ALA A 101 -14.26 -2.09 -11.82
N TYR A 102 -13.00 -2.48 -11.62
CA TYR A 102 -12.26 -3.30 -12.59
C TYR A 102 -12.83 -4.73 -12.62
N ARG A 103 -13.26 -5.21 -13.79
CA ARG A 103 -13.76 -6.58 -14.01
C ARG A 103 -12.89 -7.40 -14.98
N GLY A 104 -11.57 -7.20 -14.93
CA GLY A 104 -10.61 -7.93 -15.76
C GLY A 104 -9.80 -8.97 -14.98
N PRO A 105 -8.78 -9.57 -15.60
CA PRO A 105 -7.88 -10.51 -14.94
C PRO A 105 -7.20 -9.90 -13.71
N GLU A 106 -7.09 -10.67 -12.63
CA GLU A 106 -6.35 -10.29 -11.41
C GLU A 106 -4.83 -10.31 -11.66
N ASP A 107 -4.35 -9.42 -12.52
CA ASP A 107 -2.94 -9.17 -12.83
C ASP A 107 -2.65 -7.69 -12.57
N GLY A 108 -1.60 -7.43 -11.78
CA GLY A 108 -1.28 -6.08 -11.33
C GLY A 108 -0.93 -5.12 -12.48
N ARG A 109 -0.39 -5.61 -13.60
CA ARG A 109 -0.14 -4.77 -14.78
C ARG A 109 -1.43 -4.49 -15.54
N ALA A 110 -2.35 -5.46 -15.61
CA ALA A 110 -3.66 -5.24 -16.24
C ALA A 110 -4.48 -4.20 -15.45
N ILE A 111 -4.46 -4.29 -14.11
CA ILE A 111 -5.08 -3.30 -13.22
C ILE A 111 -4.41 -1.94 -13.37
N ARG A 112 -3.08 -1.87 -13.37
CA ARG A 112 -2.32 -0.65 -13.61
C ARG A 112 -2.74 0.04 -14.91
N ASN A 113 -2.73 -0.70 -16.02
CA ASN A 113 -3.06 -0.15 -17.33
C ASN A 113 -4.50 0.37 -17.37
N PHE A 114 -5.43 -0.32 -16.69
CA PHE A 114 -6.79 0.16 -16.52
C PHE A 114 -6.85 1.47 -15.73
N ILE A 115 -6.17 1.55 -14.58
CA ILE A 115 -6.12 2.77 -13.76
C ILE A 115 -5.52 3.93 -14.57
N THR A 116 -4.37 3.70 -15.22
CA THR A 116 -3.71 4.70 -16.06
C THR A 116 -4.67 5.24 -17.11
N ARG A 117 -5.32 4.37 -17.89
CA ARG A 117 -6.21 4.81 -18.98
C ARG A 117 -7.54 5.44 -18.51
N THR A 118 -7.93 5.20 -17.25
CA THR A 118 -9.24 5.64 -16.73
C THR A 118 -9.13 6.96 -15.97
N TYR A 119 -8.00 7.21 -15.31
CA TYR A 119 -7.84 8.34 -14.38
C TYR A 119 -6.68 9.28 -14.72
N PHE A 120 -5.85 8.96 -15.73
CA PHE A 120 -4.71 9.76 -16.19
C PHE A 120 -4.71 9.86 -17.72
#